data_AF-A0A831LK07-F1
#
_entry.id   AF-A0A831LK07-F1
#
_cell.length_a   1.000
_cell.length_b   1.000
_cell.length_c   1.000
_cell.angle_alpha   90.00
_cell.angle_beta   90.00
_cell.angle_gamma   90.00
#
_symmetry.space_group_name_H-M   'P 1'
#
loop_
_entity.id
_entity.type
_entity.pdbx_description
1 polymer ?
#
loop_
_entity_poly.entity_id
_entity_poly.type
_entity_poly.pdbx_seq_one_letter_code
_entity_poly.pdbx_strand_id
1 'polypeptide(L)'
;MSDSVVDSILAARYLRKGERTFDDICRRVAAALAQNESEREEYYEAMHSLRFLPNSPTLMNAGTEIGQLSACFTLYVGDSIPEI
;
A
#
# COMPACT_ATOMS: atom_id res chain seq x y z
N MET A 1 5.89 -23.53 -10.68
CA MET A 1 4.63 -22.94 -10.20
C MET A 1 3.99 -22.32 -11.43
N SER A 2 2.70 -22.50 -11.69
CA SER A 2 2.08 -21.80 -12.82
C SER A 2 2.15 -20.31 -12.49
N ASP A 3 3.04 -19.57 -13.15
CA ASP A 3 3.21 -18.13 -12.91
C ASP A 3 1.90 -17.45 -13.27
N SER A 4 1.08 -17.21 -12.26
CA SER A 4 -0.14 -16.46 -12.45
C SER A 4 0.23 -15.01 -12.68
N VAL A 5 -0.56 -14.32 -13.50
CA VAL A 5 -0.41 -12.87 -13.71
C VAL A 5 -0.45 -12.13 -12.37
N VAL A 6 -1.19 -12.64 -11.39
CA VAL A 6 -1.28 -12.09 -10.03
C VAL A 6 0.08 -12.14 -9.33
N ASP A 7 0.73 -13.30 -9.28
CA ASP A 7 2.01 -13.47 -8.61
C ASP A 7 3.09 -12.58 -9.25
N SER A 8 3.07 -12.49 -10.58
CA SER A 8 3.98 -11.62 -11.33
C SER A 8 3.80 -10.14 -10.97
N ILE A 9 2.55 -9.67 -10.86
CA ILE A 9 2.23 -8.28 -10.50
C ILE A 9 2.61 -7.99 -9.03
N LEU A 10 2.28 -8.90 -8.11
CA LEU A 10 2.61 -8.75 -6.70
C LEU A 10 4.12 -8.65 -6.50
N ALA A 11 4.89 -9.54 -7.12
CA ALA A 11 6.35 -9.53 -7.07
C ALA A 11 6.96 -8.27 -7.69
N ALA A 12 6.43 -7.82 -8.85
CA ALA A 12 6.99 -6.66 -9.54
C ALA A 12 6.71 -5.33 -8.84
N ARG A 13 5.64 -5.23 -8.03
CA ARG A 13 5.13 -3.92 -7.56
C ARG A 13 4.96 -3.77 -6.05
N TYR A 14 4.63 -4.84 -5.33
CA TYR A 14 4.12 -4.71 -3.95
C TYR A 14 4.90 -5.50 -2.91
N LEU A 15 5.46 -6.66 -3.28
CA LEU A 15 6.27 -7.47 -2.36
C LEU A 15 7.58 -6.76 -2.02
N ARG A 16 7.90 -6.73 -0.73
CA ARG A 16 9.16 -6.24 -0.18
C ARG A 16 10.06 -7.41 0.23
N LYS A 17 11.31 -7.09 0.59
CA LYS A 17 12.30 -8.11 1.00
C LYS A 17 11.77 -8.89 2.20
N GLY A 18 11.60 -10.20 2.03
CA GLY A 18 11.08 -11.11 3.05
C GLY A 18 9.61 -11.48 2.87
N GLU A 19 8.87 -10.73 2.06
CA GLU A 19 7.47 -11.02 1.71
C GLU A 19 7.40 -11.97 0.51
N ARG A 20 6.41 -12.85 0.51
CA ARG A 20 6.21 -13.86 -0.54
C ARG A 20 4.80 -13.88 -1.10
N THR A 21 3.83 -13.36 -0.35
CA THR A 21 2.41 -13.54 -0.63
C THR A 21 1.62 -12.25 -0.41
N PHE A 22 0.38 -12.23 -0.89
CA PHE A 22 -0.55 -11.14 -0.60
C PHE A 22 -0.90 -11.03 0.89
N ASP A 23 -0.90 -12.15 1.63
CA ASP A 23 -1.08 -12.17 3.09
C ASP A 23 0.00 -11.35 3.81
N ASP A 24 1.27 -11.51 3.41
CA ASP A 24 2.39 -10.75 3.98
C ASP A 24 2.17 -9.23 3.81
N ILE A 25 1.74 -8.80 2.62
CA ILE A 25 1.44 -7.40 2.32
C ILE A 25 0.29 -6.91 3.21
N CYS A 26 -0.81 -7.67 3.33
CA CYS A 26 -1.95 -7.31 4.16
C CYS A 26 -1.54 -7.13 5.62
N ARG A 27 -0.73 -8.05 6.17
CA ARG A 27 -0.23 -7.97 7.54
C ARG A 27 0.65 -6.75 7.77
N ARG A 28 1.60 -6.47 6.86
CA ARG A 28 2.45 -5.27 6.95
C ARG A 28 1.61 -4.00 6.92
N VAL A 29 0.70 -3.87 5.95
CA VAL A 29 -0.11 -2.67 5.78
C VAL A 29 -1.03 -2.47 6.98
N ALA A 30 -1.71 -3.52 7.44
CA ALA A 30 -2.57 -3.44 8.63
C ALA A 30 -1.79 -3.05 9.88
N ALA A 31 -0.63 -3.69 10.12
CA ALA A 31 0.22 -3.37 11.27
C ALA A 31 0.79 -1.95 11.24
N ALA A 32 1.05 -1.41 10.04
CA ALA A 32 1.59 -0.07 9.88
C ALA A 32 0.54 1.05 10.06
N LEU A 33 -0.73 0.77 9.78
CA LEU A 33 -1.80 1.78 9.80
C LEU A 33 -2.64 1.75 11.08
N ALA A 34 -2.82 0.57 11.68
CA ALA A 34 -3.66 0.39 12.85
C ALA A 34 -3.06 1.06 14.10
N GLN A 35 -3.92 1.67 14.91
CA GLN A 35 -3.53 2.25 16.21
C GLN A 35 -3.62 1.23 17.35
N ASN A 36 -4.38 0.15 17.15
CA ASN A 36 -4.61 -0.90 18.15
C ASN A 36 -4.86 -2.26 17.47
N GLU A 37 -4.95 -3.31 18.27
CA GLU A 37 -5.13 -4.68 17.78
C GLU A 37 -6.46 -4.89 17.04
N SER A 38 -7.54 -4.25 17.50
CA SER A 38 -8.86 -4.39 16.87
C SER A 38 -8.85 -3.83 15.45
N GLU A 39 -8.32 -2.62 15.26
CA GLU A 39 -8.16 -2.02 13.93
C GLU A 39 -7.25 -2.85 13.04
N ARG A 40 -6.18 -3.43 13.59
CA ARG A 40 -5.24 -4.26 12.83
C ARG A 40 -5.95 -5.45 12.22
N GLU A 41 -6.77 -6.14 13.01
CA GLU A 41 -7.56 -7.27 12.53
C GLU A 41 -8.61 -6.84 11.51
N GLU A 42 -9.33 -5.75 11.76
CA GLU A 42 -10.33 -5.22 10.83
C GLU A 42 -9.72 -4.84 9.47
N TYR A 43 -8.57 -4.17 9.46
CA TYR A 43 -7.88 -3.77 8.24
C TYR A 43 -7.33 -4.98 7.48
N TYR A 44 -6.70 -5.92 8.21
CA TYR A 44 -6.22 -7.16 7.62
C TYR A 44 -7.37 -7.93 6.98
N GLU A 45 -8.47 -8.15 7.70
CA GLU A 45 -9.63 -8.89 7.19
C GLU A 45 -10.28 -8.18 5.99
N ALA A 46 -10.39 -6.85 6.01
CA ALA A 46 -10.92 -6.10 4.88
C ALA A 46 -10.10 -6.30 3.60
N MET A 47 -8.76 -6.28 3.71
CA MET A 47 -7.83 -6.50 2.59
C MET A 47 -7.76 -7.97 2.16
N HIS A 48 -7.59 -8.89 3.11
CA HIS A 48 -7.43 -10.31 2.85
C HIS A 48 -8.69 -10.92 2.21
N SER A 49 -9.88 -10.48 2.64
CA SER A 49 -11.17 -10.87 2.03
C SER A 49 -11.51 -10.11 0.75
N LEU A 50 -10.63 -9.20 0.29
CA LEU A 50 -10.81 -8.34 -0.89
C LEU A 50 -12.09 -7.47 -0.86
N ARG A 51 -12.66 -7.23 0.33
CA ARG A 51 -13.79 -6.30 0.51
C ARG A 51 -13.37 -4.85 0.33
N PHE A 52 -12.11 -4.55 0.65
CA PHE A 52 -11.51 -3.24 0.45
C PHE A 52 -10.01 -3.39 0.23
N LEU A 53 -9.45 -2.65 -0.74
CA LEU A 53 -8.01 -2.48 -0.89
C LEU A 53 -7.67 -1.00 -0.87
N PRO A 54 -6.65 -0.58 -0.12
CA PRO A 54 -6.18 0.79 -0.21
C PRO A 54 -5.46 1.00 -1.55
N ASN A 55 -5.15 2.25 -1.87
CA ASN A 55 -4.49 2.59 -3.12
C ASN A 55 -3.07 1.96 -3.24
N SER A 56 -2.49 2.04 -4.43
CA SER A 56 -1.16 1.45 -4.68
C SER A 56 -0.05 2.02 -3.78
N PRO A 57 0.10 3.34 -3.59
CA PRO A 57 1.10 3.88 -2.65
C PRO A 57 0.98 3.35 -1.23
N THR A 58 -0.25 3.15 -0.72
CA THR A 58 -0.44 2.58 0.61
C THR A 58 0.06 1.14 0.67
N LEU A 59 -0.29 0.30 -0.30
CA LEU A 59 0.21 -1.09 -0.37
C LEU A 59 1.74 -1.16 -0.49
N MET A 60 2.32 -0.24 -1.27
CA MET A 60 3.76 -0.17 -1.53
C MET A 60 4.57 0.35 -0.34
N ASN A 61 4.05 1.35 0.38
CA ASN A 61 4.87 2.19 1.27
C ASN A 61 4.47 2.15 2.74
N ALA A 62 3.30 1.62 3.10
CA ALA A 62 2.95 1.47 4.52
C ALA A 62 3.98 0.59 5.24
N GLY A 63 4.49 1.09 6.37
CA GLY A 63 5.54 0.43 7.16
C GLY A 63 6.96 0.58 6.58
N THR A 64 7.17 1.45 5.60
CA THR A 64 8.50 1.76 5.02
C THR A 64 8.99 3.15 5.42
N GLU A 65 10.28 3.40 5.26
CA GLU A 65 10.89 4.72 5.57
C GLU A 65 10.32 5.87 4.74
N ILE A 66 9.88 5.63 3.49
CA ILE A 66 9.29 6.67 2.63
C ILE A 66 7.96 7.16 3.18
N GLY A 67 7.13 6.24 3.72
CA GLY A 67 5.87 6.56 4.41
C GLY A 67 4.79 7.29 3.59
N GLN A 68 5.01 7.60 2.31
CA GLN A 68 4.02 8.30 1.48
C GLN A 68 2.89 7.36 1.04
N LEU A 69 1.70 7.56 1.59
CA LEU A 69 0.51 6.73 1.36
C LEU A 69 -0.47 7.32 0.33
N SER A 70 -0.31 8.60 -0.01
CA SER A 70 -1.18 9.29 -0.98
C SER A 70 -0.63 9.16 -2.40
N ALA A 71 -1.53 9.00 -3.37
CA ALA A 71 -1.16 8.86 -4.79
C ALA A 71 -1.28 10.16 -5.59
N CYS A 72 -2.20 11.04 -5.18
CA CYS A 72 -2.59 12.19 -5.97
C CYS A 72 -2.41 13.45 -5.13
N PHE A 73 -1.78 14.45 -5.73
CA PHE A 73 -1.60 15.77 -5.15
C PHE A 73 -2.12 16.80 -6.14
N THR A 74 -2.85 17.77 -5.62
CA THR A 74 -3.31 18.93 -6.38
C THR A 74 -2.51 20.13 -5.89
N LEU A 75 -1.82 20.79 -6.80
CA LEU A 75 -1.04 21.99 -6.49
C LEU A 75 -1.67 23.19 -7.20
N TYR A 76 -1.65 24.32 -6.52
CA TYR A 76 -1.93 25.61 -7.15
C TYR A 76 -0.70 26.03 -7.95
N VAL A 77 -0.92 26.63 -9.12
CA VAL A 77 0.13 27.22 -9.95
C VAL A 77 -0.15 28.72 -10.05
N GLY A 78 0.79 29.54 -9.59
CA GLY A 78 0.67 31.00 -9.64
C GLY A 78 0.95 31.56 -11.03
N ASP A 79 0.44 32.75 -11.32
CA ASP A 79 0.64 33.45 -12.60
C ASP A 79 1.86 34.38 -12.53
N SER A 80 3.02 33.83 -12.16
CA SER A 80 4.29 34.55 -12.16
C SER A 80 5.46 33.61 -12.40
N ILE A 81 6.57 34.10 -12.99
CA ILE A 81 7.76 33.27 -13.26
C ILE A 81 8.31 32.58 -12.00
N PRO A 82 8.36 33.24 -10.82
CA PRO A 82 8.80 32.56 -9.60
C PRO A 82 7.86 31.46 -9.10
N GLU A 83 6.59 31.46 -9.52
CA GLU A 83 5.53 30.54 -9.06
C GLU A 83 5.21 29.42 -10.06
N ILE A 84 5.85 29.43 -11.25
CA ILE A 84 5.81 28.38 -12.29
C ILE A 84 7.10 27.57 -12.22
#